data_AF-A0AAW7MV21-F1
#
_entry.id   AF-A0AAW7MV21-F1
#
_cell.length_a   1.000
_cell.length_b   1.000
_cell.length_c   1.000
_cell.angle_alpha   90.00
_cell.angle_beta   90.00
_cell.angle_gamma   90.00
#
_symmetry.space_group_name_H-M   'P 1'
#
loop_
_entity.id
_entity.type
_entity.pdbx_description
1 polymer ?
#
loop_
_entity_poly.entity_id
_entity_poly.type
_entity_poly.pdbx_seq_one_letter_code
_entity_poly.pdbx_strand_id
1 'polypeptide(L)'
;MSDSLQGKQVLLIAPRFFGYDQEVRTELERRGAKVDVLADRPFDTPFMTAVTRFRRDWIIGAATRLYKQSLETFGRAHYDLIFVVNGQTLSPEMLQFLRAAYPGARFVLYMWDSMENRATVLPNLPFFDRALSFDRKSAQSYGMVFRPLFFSAGFEQSKVVPEAHDHDLSFIGTAHTDRWAVASRVKQAVPAKTQCYFYLYLQAPWVYWAYRVTNETMRQAPRSDFRFTPIAKSDVHSVFRRSLGILDIEHPSQTGLTIRTLETLGAQKKLVTTNQRIRDYDFFDAANVCCIDRHRPEIPEDFLTTPYRPNPPEIYRKYSIAGWLDEILEG
;
A
#
# COMPACT_ATOMS: atom_id res chain seq x y z
N MET A 1 5.81 23.22 -10.24
CA MET A 1 6.32 21.86 -9.93
C MET A 1 7.56 22.04 -9.07
N SER A 2 7.74 21.22 -8.04
CA SER A 2 8.93 21.32 -7.18
C SER A 2 10.07 20.55 -7.83
N ASP A 3 11.06 21.25 -8.39
CA ASP A 3 12.29 20.66 -8.96
C ASP A 3 13.30 20.31 -7.84
N SER A 4 12.80 19.83 -6.70
CA SER A 4 13.59 19.62 -5.49
C SER A 4 14.70 18.57 -5.64
N LEU A 5 14.65 17.75 -6.69
CA LEU A 5 15.65 16.73 -6.99
C LEU A 5 16.36 16.96 -8.32
N GLN A 6 16.34 18.20 -8.84
CA GLN A 6 16.91 18.50 -10.15
C GLN A 6 18.38 18.03 -10.26
N GLY A 7 18.62 17.12 -11.19
CA GLY A 7 19.95 16.58 -11.48
C GLY A 7 20.46 15.53 -10.49
N LYS A 8 19.71 15.23 -9.43
CA LYS A 8 20.09 14.25 -8.39
C LYS A 8 20.05 12.83 -8.94
N GLN A 9 21.02 12.01 -8.56
CA GLN A 9 21.07 10.57 -8.87
C GLN A 9 20.47 9.78 -7.71
N VAL A 10 19.44 8.99 -7.98
CA VAL A 10 18.71 8.23 -6.98
C VAL A 10 18.76 6.75 -7.31
N LEU A 11 19.14 5.92 -6.34
CA LEU A 11 18.95 4.47 -6.40
C LEU A 11 17.68 4.12 -5.62
N LEU A 12 16.66 3.64 -6.30
CA LEU A 12 15.42 3.15 -5.69
C LEU A 12 15.49 1.63 -5.54
N ILE A 13 15.40 1.13 -4.31
CA ILE A 13 15.28 -0.31 -4.03
C ILE A 13 13.88 -0.56 -3.51
N ALA A 14 13.00 -1.13 -4.34
CA ALA A 14 11.58 -1.28 -4.00
C ALA A 14 11.01 -2.61 -4.53
N PRO A 15 10.04 -3.21 -3.82
CA PRO A 15 9.43 -4.44 -4.27
C PRO A 15 8.44 -4.18 -5.39
N ARG A 16 8.37 -5.09 -6.36
CA ARG A 16 7.35 -5.07 -7.41
C ARG A 16 5.99 -5.39 -6.78
N PHE A 17 5.17 -4.37 -6.56
CA PHE A 17 3.89 -4.52 -5.86
C PHE A 17 2.85 -3.57 -6.42
N PHE A 18 1.87 -4.11 -7.17
CA PHE A 18 0.75 -3.39 -7.79
C PHE A 18 1.15 -2.13 -8.60
N GLY A 19 2.40 -2.03 -9.03
CA GLY A 19 2.95 -0.90 -9.78
C GLY A 19 3.29 0.33 -8.94
N TYR A 20 3.19 0.28 -7.60
CA TYR A 20 3.57 1.41 -6.74
C TYR A 20 5.07 1.75 -6.84
N ASP A 21 5.92 0.75 -7.10
CA ASP A 21 7.35 0.98 -7.37
C ASP A 21 7.57 1.89 -8.58
N GLN A 22 6.77 1.72 -9.63
CA GLN A 22 6.83 2.58 -10.81
C GLN A 22 6.28 3.97 -10.54
N GLU A 23 5.23 4.10 -9.73
CA GLU A 23 4.70 5.43 -9.37
C GLU A 23 5.68 6.23 -8.52
N VAL A 24 6.34 5.59 -7.55
CA VAL A 24 7.39 6.22 -6.75
C VAL A 24 8.55 6.67 -7.64
N ARG A 25 8.98 5.80 -8.57
CA ARG A 25 9.97 6.15 -9.59
C ARG A 25 9.54 7.36 -10.41
N THR A 26 8.33 7.35 -10.96
CA THR A 26 7.80 8.45 -11.79
C THR A 26 7.72 9.75 -11.01
N GLU A 27 7.30 9.74 -9.73
CA GLU A 27 7.26 10.96 -8.91
C GLU A 27 8.66 11.50 -8.60
N LEU A 28 9.67 10.63 -8.38
CA LEU A 28 11.08 11.03 -8.25
C LEU A 28 11.59 11.68 -9.55
N GLU A 29 11.36 11.03 -10.70
CA GLU A 29 11.75 11.55 -12.03
C GLU A 29 11.05 12.88 -12.35
N ARG A 30 9.76 13.03 -11.97
CA ARG A 30 8.99 14.27 -12.12
C ARG A 30 9.57 15.45 -11.33
N ARG A 31 10.36 15.19 -10.29
CA ARG A 31 11.09 16.20 -9.50
C ARG A 31 12.51 16.49 -10.02
N GLY A 32 12.87 15.92 -11.18
CA GLY A 32 14.15 16.14 -11.85
C GLY A 32 15.24 15.13 -11.51
N ALA A 33 14.93 14.05 -10.78
CA ALA A 33 15.88 13.01 -10.44
C ALA A 33 16.18 12.08 -11.64
N LYS A 34 17.39 11.54 -11.68
CA LYS A 34 17.75 10.37 -12.51
C LYS A 34 17.69 9.14 -11.63
N VAL A 35 16.77 8.21 -11.93
CA VAL A 35 16.45 7.09 -11.03
C VAL A 35 16.87 5.76 -11.66
N ASP A 36 17.75 5.04 -10.96
CA ASP A 36 18.05 3.64 -11.23
C ASP A 36 17.27 2.76 -10.24
N VAL A 37 16.71 1.63 -10.68
CA VAL A 37 15.80 0.80 -9.87
C VAL A 37 16.34 -0.62 -9.66
N LEU A 38 16.39 -1.05 -8.40
CA LEU A 38 16.60 -2.44 -8.01
C LEU A 38 15.29 -3.03 -7.46
N ALA A 39 14.90 -4.19 -7.96
CA ALA A 39 13.73 -4.89 -7.44
C ALA A 39 14.06 -5.53 -6.08
N ASP A 40 13.40 -5.09 -5.01
CA ASP A 40 13.41 -5.76 -3.71
C ASP A 40 12.64 -7.08 -3.85
N ARG A 41 13.37 -8.20 -3.86
CA ARG A 41 12.99 -9.52 -4.41
C ARG A 41 13.08 -9.61 -5.95
N PRO A 42 14.28 -9.80 -6.52
CA PRO A 42 14.49 -9.89 -7.97
C PRO A 42 14.02 -11.22 -8.61
N PHE A 43 13.23 -12.03 -7.88
CA PHE A 43 12.80 -13.37 -8.32
C PHE A 43 11.28 -13.41 -8.48
N ASP A 44 10.81 -13.42 -9.73
CA ASP A 44 9.38 -13.41 -10.06
C ASP A 44 8.79 -14.80 -10.38
N THR A 45 9.49 -15.89 -10.06
CA THR A 45 8.98 -17.24 -10.35
C THR A 45 8.23 -17.85 -9.15
N PRO A 46 7.09 -18.54 -9.39
CA PRO A 46 6.34 -19.25 -8.34
C PRO A 46 7.19 -20.28 -7.58
N PHE A 47 8.13 -20.94 -8.25
CA PHE A 47 9.08 -21.86 -7.64
C PHE A 47 10.00 -21.17 -6.64
N MET A 48 10.57 -20.01 -6.99
CA MET A 48 11.41 -19.24 -6.07
C MET A 48 10.60 -18.69 -4.88
N THR A 49 9.32 -18.39 -5.07
CA THR A 49 8.40 -18.02 -3.99
C THR A 49 8.19 -19.18 -3.00
N ALA A 50 8.17 -20.43 -3.44
CA ALA A 50 8.13 -21.59 -2.55
C ALA A 50 9.47 -21.77 -1.81
N VAL A 51 10.60 -21.65 -2.52
CA VAL A 51 11.96 -21.73 -1.92
C VAL A 51 12.18 -20.64 -0.86
N THR A 52 11.54 -19.46 -1.00
CA THR A 52 11.59 -18.39 0.02
C THR A 52 11.05 -18.76 1.39
N ARG A 53 10.25 -19.82 1.48
CA ARG A 53 9.75 -20.34 2.76
C ARG A 53 10.71 -21.33 3.42
N PHE A 54 11.63 -21.93 2.67
CA PHE A 54 12.48 -23.02 3.15
C PHE A 54 13.95 -22.65 3.35
N ARG A 55 14.52 -21.69 2.59
CA ARG A 55 15.93 -21.28 2.70
C ARG A 55 16.17 -19.80 2.40
N ARG A 56 15.84 -18.93 3.37
CA ARG A 56 15.95 -17.47 3.26
C ARG A 56 17.35 -16.98 2.86
N ASP A 57 18.40 -17.55 3.45
CA ASP A 57 19.78 -17.08 3.23
C ASP A 57 20.24 -17.23 1.78
N TRP A 58 19.75 -18.25 1.09
CA TRP A 58 20.06 -18.45 -0.33
C TRP A 58 19.48 -17.36 -1.21
N ILE A 59 18.29 -16.86 -0.88
CA ILE A 59 17.66 -15.76 -1.60
C ILE A 59 18.37 -14.45 -1.30
N ILE A 60 18.79 -14.23 -0.06
CA ILE A 60 19.58 -13.05 0.30
C ILE A 60 20.89 -13.04 -0.49
N GLY A 61 21.61 -14.17 -0.53
CA GLY A 61 22.86 -14.29 -1.31
C GLY A 61 22.63 -14.10 -2.80
N ALA A 62 21.59 -14.71 -3.36
CA ALA A 62 21.26 -14.56 -4.78
C ALA A 62 20.82 -13.13 -5.13
N ALA A 63 20.02 -12.48 -4.28
CA ALA A 63 19.60 -11.09 -4.44
C ALA A 63 20.81 -10.14 -4.37
N THR A 64 21.71 -10.36 -3.40
CA THR A 64 22.96 -9.59 -3.26
C THR A 64 23.81 -9.65 -4.53
N ARG A 65 23.95 -10.83 -5.15
CA ARG A 65 24.66 -10.98 -6.41
C ARG A 65 23.98 -10.22 -7.56
N LEU A 66 22.66 -10.32 -7.67
CA LEU A 66 21.91 -9.60 -8.70
C LEU A 66 22.00 -8.08 -8.52
N TYR A 67 21.96 -7.59 -7.27
CA TYR A 67 22.16 -6.17 -6.98
C TYR A 67 23.53 -5.69 -7.45
N LYS A 68 24.59 -6.42 -7.14
CA LYS A 68 25.94 -6.05 -7.60
C LYS A 68 26.05 -6.00 -9.12
N GLN A 69 25.52 -7.01 -9.82
CA GLN A 69 25.49 -7.04 -11.28
C GLN A 69 24.71 -5.86 -11.89
N SER A 70 23.56 -5.52 -11.30
CA SER A 70 22.78 -4.35 -11.73
C SER A 70 23.54 -3.04 -11.49
N LEU A 71 24.19 -2.88 -10.33
CA LEU A 71 24.99 -1.70 -10.03
C LEU A 71 26.18 -1.53 -10.98
N GLU A 72 26.87 -2.63 -11.32
CA GLU A 72 27.91 -2.66 -12.35
C GLU A 72 27.36 -2.20 -13.72
N THR A 73 26.17 -2.70 -14.09
CA THR A 73 25.50 -2.33 -15.35
C THR A 73 25.10 -0.85 -15.37
N PHE A 74 24.64 -0.30 -14.25
CA PHE A 74 24.30 1.12 -14.14
C PHE A 74 25.55 2.01 -14.25
N GLY A 75 26.73 1.50 -13.85
CA GLY A 75 28.01 2.18 -14.02
C GLY A 75 28.09 3.53 -13.29
N ARG A 76 27.29 3.73 -12.24
CA ARG A 76 27.26 4.98 -11.48
C ARG A 76 28.43 5.03 -10.50
N ALA A 77 29.21 6.10 -10.57
CA ALA A 77 30.23 6.41 -9.57
C ALA A 77 29.67 7.07 -8.30
N HIS A 78 28.40 7.50 -8.32
CA HIS A 78 27.79 8.31 -7.27
C HIS A 78 26.26 8.12 -7.26
N TYR A 79 25.67 8.28 -6.07
CA TYR A 79 24.25 8.54 -5.86
C TYR A 79 24.11 9.62 -4.78
N ASP A 80 23.14 10.51 -4.93
CA ASP A 80 22.77 11.48 -3.88
C ASP A 80 21.86 10.83 -2.83
N LEU A 81 21.01 9.89 -3.26
CA LEU A 81 20.00 9.24 -2.44
C LEU A 81 19.93 7.74 -2.77
N ILE A 82 19.99 6.92 -1.73
CA ILE A 82 19.62 5.50 -1.77
C ILE A 82 18.31 5.38 -1.00
N PHE A 83 17.22 5.23 -1.75
CA PHE A 83 15.87 5.14 -1.19
C PHE A 83 15.39 3.69 -1.23
N VAL A 84 15.16 3.13 -0.05
CA VAL A 84 14.74 1.74 0.14
C VAL A 84 13.30 1.71 0.62
N VAL A 85 12.45 0.98 -0.11
CA VAL A 85 11.09 0.65 0.32
C VAL A 85 11.08 -0.80 0.78
N ASN A 86 10.71 -1.01 2.05
CA ASN A 86 10.55 -2.33 2.72
C ASN A 86 11.83 -3.16 2.94
N GLY A 87 12.77 -3.19 1.99
CA GLY A 87 14.10 -3.81 2.15
C GLY A 87 14.09 -5.32 2.50
N GLN A 88 13.15 -6.10 1.94
CA GLN A 88 12.92 -7.51 2.26
C GLN A 88 14.12 -8.41 2.00
N THR A 89 14.85 -8.19 0.90
CA THR A 89 16.01 -9.00 0.50
C THR A 89 17.34 -8.27 0.68
N LEU A 90 17.34 -7.12 1.36
CA LEU A 90 18.53 -6.34 1.63
C LEU A 90 19.21 -6.85 2.91
N SER A 91 20.47 -7.26 2.80
CA SER A 91 21.25 -7.74 3.95
C SER A 91 22.14 -6.63 4.53
N PRO A 92 22.60 -6.77 5.79
CA PRO A 92 23.61 -5.89 6.37
C PRO A 92 24.87 -5.79 5.50
N GLU A 93 25.34 -6.91 4.94
CA GLU A 93 26.52 -6.94 4.06
C GLU A 93 26.31 -6.13 2.79
N MET A 94 25.11 -6.20 2.20
CA MET A 94 24.78 -5.40 1.02
C MET A 94 24.70 -3.91 1.37
N LEU A 95 24.12 -3.55 2.51
CA LEU A 95 24.06 -2.16 2.98
C LEU A 95 25.45 -1.61 3.28
N GLN A 96 26.33 -2.40 3.88
CA GLN A 96 27.72 -2.03 4.11
C GLN A 96 28.46 -1.80 2.80
N PHE A 97 28.25 -2.68 1.80
CA PHE A 97 28.78 -2.49 0.46
C PHE A 97 28.28 -1.19 -0.18
N LEU A 98 26.98 -0.91 -0.12
CA LEU A 98 26.39 0.33 -0.67
C LEU A 98 26.96 1.58 0.02
N ARG A 99 27.09 1.58 1.35
CA ARG A 99 27.67 2.69 2.11
C ARG A 99 29.14 2.93 1.74
N ALA A 100 29.91 1.86 1.52
CA ALA A 100 31.29 1.96 1.08
C ALA A 100 31.42 2.44 -0.37
N ALA A 101 30.55 1.99 -1.27
CA ALA A 101 30.55 2.38 -2.68
C ALA A 101 30.05 3.82 -2.89
N TYR A 102 29.11 4.28 -2.06
CA TYR A 102 28.45 5.58 -2.21
C TYR A 102 28.46 6.38 -0.89
N PRO A 103 29.64 6.79 -0.38
CA PRO A 103 29.77 7.40 0.94
C PRO A 103 29.09 8.76 1.08
N GLY A 104 28.85 9.47 -0.04
CA GLY A 104 28.11 10.73 -0.06
C GLY A 104 26.59 10.58 -0.17
N ALA A 105 26.08 9.36 -0.37
CA ALA A 105 24.65 9.14 -0.52
C ALA A 105 23.94 9.18 0.82
N ARG A 106 22.79 9.84 0.86
CA ARG A 106 21.83 9.74 1.95
C ARG A 106 21.01 8.45 1.83
N PHE A 107 20.86 7.70 2.91
CA PHE A 107 20.11 6.44 2.94
C PHE A 107 18.79 6.65 3.66
N VAL A 108 17.69 6.39 2.97
CA VAL A 108 16.34 6.49 3.54
C VAL A 108 15.62 5.17 3.42
N LEU A 109 15.06 4.69 4.53
CA LEU A 109 14.18 3.52 4.58
C LEU A 109 12.74 3.95 4.79
N TYR A 110 11.83 3.46 3.95
CA TYR A 110 10.40 3.54 4.19
C TYR A 110 9.79 2.13 4.31
N MET A 111 9.23 1.84 5.49
CA MET A 111 8.51 0.61 5.79
C MET A 111 7.02 0.79 5.54
N TRP A 112 6.51 0.16 4.48
CA TRP A 112 5.09 0.16 4.11
C TRP A 112 4.36 -1.15 4.49
N ASP A 113 5.07 -2.04 5.19
CA ASP A 113 4.58 -3.27 5.81
C ASP A 113 5.00 -3.23 7.29
N SER A 114 4.26 -3.92 8.15
CA SER A 114 4.48 -3.82 9.59
C SER A 114 5.83 -4.43 9.97
N MET A 115 6.51 -3.85 10.96
CA MET A 115 7.78 -4.41 11.44
C MET A 115 7.58 -5.77 12.12
N GLU A 116 6.39 -6.07 12.63
CA GLU A 116 6.04 -7.41 13.14
C GLU A 116 6.12 -8.47 12.03
N ASN A 117 5.68 -8.13 10.81
CA ASN A 117 5.82 -9.01 9.64
C ASN A 117 7.27 -9.05 9.10
N ARG A 118 8.10 -8.05 9.45
CA ARG A 118 9.40 -7.77 8.83
C ARG A 118 10.52 -7.58 9.83
N ALA A 119 10.49 -8.29 10.96
CA ALA A 119 11.48 -8.15 12.04
C ALA A 119 12.95 -8.30 11.57
N THR A 120 13.16 -8.98 10.46
CA THR A 120 14.48 -9.15 9.85
C THR A 120 15.10 -7.89 9.24
N VAL A 121 14.33 -6.80 9.11
CA VAL A 121 14.85 -5.49 8.68
C VAL A 121 15.45 -4.74 9.88
N LEU A 122 15.17 -5.15 11.12
CA LEU A 122 15.68 -4.47 12.32
C LEU A 122 17.21 -4.31 12.35
N PRO A 123 18.02 -5.33 12.02
CA PRO A 123 19.48 -5.18 11.98
C PRO A 123 19.97 -4.18 10.91
N ASN A 124 19.12 -3.84 9.94
CA ASN A 124 19.46 -2.90 8.88
C ASN A 124 19.23 -1.43 9.27
N LEU A 125 18.41 -1.16 10.31
CA LEU A 125 18.06 0.21 10.72
C LEU A 125 19.29 1.12 10.93
N PRO A 126 20.39 0.67 11.58
CA PRO A 126 21.57 1.51 11.81
C PRO A 126 22.27 1.99 10.53
N PHE A 127 21.99 1.38 9.37
CA PHE A 127 22.58 1.80 8.09
C PHE A 127 21.83 2.93 7.41
N PHE A 128 20.68 3.37 7.93
CA PHE A 128 19.86 4.43 7.33
C PHE A 128 19.99 5.74 8.09
N ASP A 129 20.15 6.84 7.36
CA ASP A 129 20.16 8.19 7.93
C ASP A 129 18.76 8.60 8.37
N ARG A 130 17.73 8.03 7.73
CA ARG A 130 16.34 8.21 8.13
C ARG A 130 15.54 6.95 7.89
N ALA A 131 14.74 6.55 8.87
CA ALA A 131 13.82 5.43 8.77
C ALA A 131 12.40 5.91 9.07
N LEU A 132 11.46 5.51 8.23
CA LEU A 132 10.04 5.88 8.32
C LEU A 132 9.17 4.61 8.29
N SER A 133 8.02 4.65 8.96
CA SER A 133 7.04 3.55 8.94
C SER A 133 5.61 4.05 8.82
N PHE A 134 4.80 3.35 8.02
CA PHE A 134 3.36 3.56 7.91
C PHE A 134 2.57 3.07 9.13
N ASP A 135 3.20 2.24 9.96
CA ASP A 135 2.59 1.64 11.15
C ASP A 135 3.02 2.42 12.38
N ARG A 136 2.08 3.06 13.06
CA ARG A 136 2.37 3.96 14.19
C ARG A 136 3.07 3.24 15.34
N LYS A 137 2.64 2.01 15.63
CA LYS A 137 3.23 1.17 16.68
C LYS A 137 4.70 0.87 16.35
N SER A 138 4.97 0.41 15.13
CA SER A 138 6.33 0.15 14.63
C SER A 138 7.21 1.41 14.70
N ALA A 139 6.67 2.56 14.28
CA ALA A 139 7.41 3.82 14.33
C ALA A 139 7.85 4.18 15.75
N GLN A 140 6.93 4.09 16.71
CA GLN A 140 7.21 4.35 18.12
C GLN A 140 8.19 3.34 18.73
N SER A 141 8.00 2.04 18.47
CA SER A 141 8.83 0.98 19.06
C SER A 141 10.29 1.00 18.59
N TYR A 142 10.56 1.51 17.39
CA TYR A 142 11.89 1.47 16.77
C TYR A 142 12.50 2.85 16.51
N GLY A 143 11.92 3.92 17.07
CA GLY A 143 12.42 5.28 16.90
C GLY A 143 12.38 5.79 15.46
N MET A 144 11.45 5.28 14.64
CA MET A 144 11.28 5.70 13.25
C MET A 144 10.27 6.84 13.16
N VAL A 145 10.31 7.58 12.06
CA VAL A 145 9.30 8.61 11.77
C VAL A 145 8.00 7.94 11.34
N PHE A 146 6.88 8.27 11.99
CA PHE A 146 5.58 7.81 11.54
C PHE A 146 5.17 8.57 10.27
N ARG A 147 4.99 7.84 9.17
CA ARG A 147 4.59 8.40 7.87
C ARG A 147 3.57 7.46 7.22
N PRO A 148 2.28 7.81 7.17
CA PRO A 148 1.25 7.00 6.53
C PRO A 148 1.55 6.71 5.06
N LEU A 149 0.84 5.72 4.51
CA LEU A 149 0.80 5.47 3.07
C LEU A 149 0.27 6.69 2.29
N PHE A 150 0.18 6.57 0.98
CA PHE A 150 -0.20 7.64 0.07
C PHE A 150 -1.29 7.18 -0.91
N PHE A 151 -1.96 8.12 -1.57
CA PHE A 151 -2.65 7.84 -2.83
C PHE A 151 -1.81 8.31 -4.01
N SER A 152 -1.94 7.59 -5.11
CA SER A 152 -1.16 7.84 -6.31
C SER A 152 -1.97 8.52 -7.41
N ALA A 153 -1.24 8.91 -8.46
CA ALA A 153 -1.81 9.54 -9.64
C ALA A 153 -2.91 8.67 -10.27
N GLY A 154 -4.05 9.29 -10.56
CA GLY A 154 -5.23 8.65 -11.14
C GLY A 154 -6.34 8.35 -10.14
N PHE A 155 -6.04 8.39 -8.84
CA PHE A 155 -7.03 8.41 -7.78
C PHE A 155 -7.46 9.82 -7.39
N GLU A 156 -6.72 10.88 -7.76
CA GLU A 156 -7.18 12.23 -7.46
C GLU A 156 -8.56 12.49 -8.08
N GLN A 157 -9.37 13.27 -7.37
CA GLN A 157 -10.66 13.70 -7.90
C GLN A 157 -10.49 14.28 -9.31
N SER A 158 -11.11 13.62 -10.28
CA SER A 158 -11.15 14.11 -11.65
C SER A 158 -11.99 15.38 -11.70
N LYS A 159 -11.51 16.41 -12.39
CA LYS A 159 -12.30 17.62 -12.70
C LYS A 159 -13.42 17.36 -13.73
N VAL A 160 -13.51 16.12 -14.23
CA VAL A 160 -14.52 15.71 -15.21
C VAL A 160 -15.87 15.52 -14.50
N VAL A 161 -16.94 15.89 -15.21
CA VAL A 161 -18.35 15.72 -14.83
C VAL A 161 -18.55 14.36 -14.12
N PRO A 162 -19.31 14.29 -13.00
CA PRO A 162 -19.57 13.04 -12.32
C PRO A 162 -20.10 12.01 -13.32
N GLU A 163 -19.35 10.93 -13.55
CA GLU A 163 -19.88 9.78 -14.26
C GLU A 163 -21.11 9.27 -13.49
N ALA A 164 -22.12 8.78 -14.21
CA ALA A 164 -23.22 8.06 -13.60
C ALA A 164 -22.65 6.97 -12.68
N HIS A 165 -23.13 6.95 -11.44
CA HIS A 165 -22.66 6.01 -10.44
C HIS A 165 -23.41 4.69 -10.64
N ASP A 166 -22.67 3.60 -10.74
CA ASP A 166 -23.24 2.25 -10.84
C ASP A 166 -23.33 1.57 -9.47
N HIS A 167 -22.55 2.06 -8.51
CA HIS A 167 -22.32 1.40 -7.24
C HIS A 167 -22.48 2.42 -6.11
N ASP A 168 -23.29 2.09 -5.12
CA ASP A 168 -23.38 2.88 -3.90
C ASP A 168 -22.18 2.57 -2.99
N LEU A 169 -21.78 1.30 -2.94
CA LEU A 169 -20.65 0.84 -2.12
C LEU A 169 -19.84 -0.21 -2.86
N SER A 170 -18.52 -0.04 -2.96
CA SER A 170 -17.65 -1.06 -3.55
C SER A 170 -16.55 -1.53 -2.61
N PHE A 171 -16.16 -2.80 -2.77
CA PHE A 171 -15.04 -3.43 -2.09
C PHE A 171 -14.20 -4.16 -3.12
N ILE A 172 -12.89 -4.00 -3.09
CA ILE A 172 -11.96 -4.78 -3.91
C ILE A 172 -10.80 -5.21 -3.01
N GLY A 173 -10.59 -6.53 -2.90
CA GLY A 173 -9.48 -7.04 -2.13
C GLY A 173 -9.34 -8.55 -2.22
N THR A 174 -8.15 -9.04 -1.86
CA THR A 174 -7.93 -10.48 -1.69
C THR A 174 -8.77 -10.98 -0.52
N ALA A 175 -9.55 -12.02 -0.76
CA ALA A 175 -10.34 -12.70 0.24
C ALA A 175 -9.43 -13.54 1.14
N HIS A 176 -9.04 -12.99 2.28
CA HIS A 176 -8.32 -13.72 3.33
C HIS A 176 -8.87 -13.30 4.70
N THR A 177 -8.50 -14.05 5.74
CA THR A 177 -8.93 -13.81 7.12
C THR A 177 -10.46 -13.75 7.21
N ASP A 178 -11.06 -12.64 7.62
CA ASP A 178 -12.49 -12.44 7.85
C ASP A 178 -13.17 -11.56 6.79
N ARG A 179 -12.45 -11.14 5.74
CA ARG A 179 -12.92 -10.13 4.77
C ARG A 179 -14.24 -10.48 4.10
N TRP A 180 -14.44 -11.74 3.70
CA TRP A 180 -15.72 -12.16 3.13
C TRP A 180 -16.85 -12.03 4.16
N ALA A 181 -16.63 -12.46 5.41
CA ALA A 181 -17.65 -12.41 6.44
C ALA A 181 -18.04 -10.96 6.77
N VAL A 182 -17.06 -10.07 6.89
CA VAL A 182 -17.30 -8.64 7.11
C VAL A 182 -18.06 -8.04 5.91
N ALA A 183 -17.59 -8.24 4.68
CA ALA A 183 -18.28 -7.74 3.49
C ALA A 183 -19.71 -8.27 3.39
N SER A 184 -19.93 -9.55 3.68
CA SER A 184 -21.27 -10.16 3.70
C SER A 184 -22.19 -9.51 4.74
N ARG A 185 -21.69 -9.27 5.97
CA ARG A 185 -22.45 -8.55 7.00
C ARG A 185 -22.75 -7.11 6.60
N VAL A 186 -21.79 -6.40 5.99
CA VAL A 186 -22.01 -5.04 5.48
C VAL A 186 -23.11 -5.05 4.41
N LYS A 187 -23.08 -6.01 3.47
CA LYS A 187 -24.14 -6.16 2.46
C LYS A 187 -25.53 -6.38 3.06
N GLN A 188 -25.60 -7.07 4.21
CA GLN A 188 -26.85 -7.31 4.93
C GLN A 188 -27.29 -6.10 5.76
N ALA A 189 -26.35 -5.27 6.22
CA ALA A 189 -26.62 -4.10 7.05
C ALA A 189 -27.07 -2.87 6.25
N VAL A 190 -26.71 -2.79 4.96
CA VAL A 190 -27.17 -1.71 4.08
C VAL A 190 -28.59 -1.98 3.54
N PRO A 191 -29.36 -0.94 3.17
CA PRO A 191 -30.67 -1.12 2.54
C PRO A 191 -30.62 -2.03 1.30
N ALA A 192 -31.68 -2.80 1.06
CA ALA A 192 -31.74 -3.74 -0.08
C ALA A 192 -31.60 -3.05 -1.47
N LYS A 193 -31.90 -1.74 -1.54
CA LYS A 193 -31.72 -0.92 -2.75
C LYS A 193 -30.25 -0.59 -3.06
N THR A 194 -29.36 -0.71 -2.07
CA THR A 194 -27.95 -0.31 -2.16
C THR A 194 -27.18 -1.21 -3.12
N GLN A 195 -26.68 -0.64 -4.21
CA GLN A 195 -25.93 -1.35 -5.23
C GLN A 195 -24.49 -1.61 -4.76
N CYS A 196 -24.24 -2.83 -4.27
CA CYS A 196 -22.93 -3.25 -3.78
C CYS A 196 -22.10 -3.94 -4.88
N TYR A 197 -20.88 -3.44 -5.15
CA TYR A 197 -19.89 -4.11 -5.99
C TYR A 197 -18.76 -4.70 -5.15
N PHE A 198 -18.81 -5.99 -4.83
CA PHE A 198 -17.77 -6.65 -4.02
C PHE A 198 -16.94 -7.63 -4.85
N TYR A 199 -15.66 -7.30 -5.03
CA TYR A 199 -14.66 -8.09 -5.73
C TYR A 199 -13.71 -8.76 -4.73
N LEU A 200 -14.06 -9.99 -4.35
CA LEU A 200 -13.28 -10.82 -3.42
C LEU A 200 -12.37 -11.78 -4.21
N TYR A 201 -11.10 -11.41 -4.36
CA TYR A 201 -10.13 -12.17 -5.16
C TYR A 201 -9.55 -13.36 -4.38
N LEU A 202 -9.48 -14.53 -5.02
CA LEU A 202 -8.75 -15.71 -4.57
C LEU A 202 -7.71 -16.11 -5.63
N GLN A 203 -6.51 -16.48 -5.18
CA GLN A 203 -5.38 -16.78 -6.07
C GLN A 203 -5.63 -17.95 -7.03
N ALA A 204 -6.45 -18.93 -6.61
CA ALA A 204 -6.81 -20.06 -7.43
C ALA A 204 -8.12 -20.71 -6.96
N PRO A 205 -8.84 -21.42 -7.86
CA PRO A 205 -10.05 -22.17 -7.51
C PRO A 205 -9.92 -23.13 -6.31
N TRP A 206 -8.76 -23.76 -6.12
CA TRP A 206 -8.54 -24.70 -5.01
C TRP A 206 -8.44 -24.00 -3.65
N VAL A 207 -8.03 -22.72 -3.61
CA VAL A 207 -7.93 -21.94 -2.36
C VAL A 207 -9.31 -21.79 -1.71
N TYR A 208 -10.37 -21.64 -2.52
CA TYR A 208 -11.74 -21.64 -2.02
C TYR A 208 -12.08 -22.91 -1.23
N TRP A 209 -11.74 -24.09 -1.78
CA TRP A 209 -12.00 -25.36 -1.12
C TRP A 209 -11.15 -25.51 0.15
N ALA A 210 -9.90 -25.06 0.13
CA ALA A 210 -9.06 -25.03 1.32
C ALA A 210 -9.69 -24.16 2.43
N TYR A 211 -10.10 -22.91 2.11
CA TYR A 211 -10.72 -22.00 3.06
C TYR A 211 -12.08 -22.48 3.57
N ARG A 212 -12.84 -23.21 2.75
CA ARG A 212 -14.07 -23.86 3.22
C ARG A 212 -13.86 -24.85 4.36
N VAL A 213 -12.64 -25.34 4.55
CA VAL A 213 -12.27 -26.22 5.67
C VAL A 213 -11.52 -25.43 6.75
N THR A 214 -10.50 -24.67 6.35
CA THR A 214 -9.52 -24.07 7.27
C THR A 214 -9.91 -22.69 7.79
N ASN A 215 -10.83 -21.99 7.13
CA ASN A 215 -11.25 -20.64 7.51
C ASN A 215 -12.71 -20.63 7.95
N GLU A 216 -12.92 -20.56 9.28
CA GLU A 216 -14.24 -20.60 9.90
C GLU A 216 -15.18 -19.54 9.36
N THR A 217 -14.64 -18.34 9.11
CA THR A 217 -15.43 -17.20 8.63
C THR A 217 -15.89 -17.36 7.18
N MET A 218 -15.29 -18.27 6.41
CA MET A 218 -15.60 -18.49 4.99
C MET A 218 -16.23 -19.87 4.71
N ARG A 219 -16.48 -20.70 5.73
CA ARG A 219 -17.03 -22.06 5.55
C ARG A 219 -18.34 -22.09 4.77
N GLN A 220 -19.18 -21.07 4.98
CA GLN A 220 -20.50 -20.91 4.37
C GLN A 220 -20.50 -19.95 3.17
N ALA A 221 -19.32 -19.52 2.70
CA ALA A 221 -19.24 -18.57 1.61
C ALA A 221 -19.66 -19.21 0.28
N PRO A 222 -20.65 -18.65 -0.43
CA PRO A 222 -20.98 -19.07 -1.78
C PRO A 222 -19.78 -18.89 -2.71
N ARG A 223 -19.50 -19.89 -3.56
CA ARG A 223 -18.41 -19.79 -4.55
C ARG A 223 -18.58 -18.58 -5.48
N SER A 224 -19.81 -18.19 -5.78
CA SER A 224 -20.19 -17.04 -6.62
C SER A 224 -19.71 -15.69 -6.08
N ASP A 225 -19.42 -15.61 -4.79
CA ASP A 225 -18.94 -14.38 -4.15
C ASP A 225 -17.47 -14.10 -4.46
N PHE A 226 -16.74 -15.09 -4.98
CA PHE A 226 -15.31 -14.98 -5.25
C PHE A 226 -15.00 -14.76 -6.73
N ARG A 227 -13.85 -14.14 -6.98
CA ARG A 227 -13.24 -13.97 -8.30
C ARG A 227 -11.86 -14.61 -8.28
N PHE A 228 -11.47 -15.22 -9.40
CA PHE A 228 -10.20 -15.96 -9.50
C PHE A 228 -9.21 -15.31 -10.48
N THR A 229 -9.60 -14.19 -11.08
CA THR A 229 -8.75 -13.38 -11.95
C THR A 229 -8.32 -12.15 -11.16
N PRO A 230 -7.05 -11.73 -11.21
CA PRO A 230 -6.64 -10.42 -10.70
C PRO A 230 -7.39 -9.31 -11.45
N ILE A 231 -7.81 -8.27 -10.74
CA ILE A 231 -8.41 -7.08 -11.35
C ILE A 231 -7.30 -6.15 -11.85
N ALA A 232 -7.43 -5.62 -13.07
CA ALA A 232 -6.47 -4.66 -13.59
C ALA A 232 -6.61 -3.31 -12.87
N LYS A 233 -5.51 -2.57 -12.74
CA LYS A 233 -5.51 -1.28 -12.04
C LYS A 233 -6.46 -0.25 -12.68
N SER A 234 -6.58 -0.23 -14.00
CA SER A 234 -7.55 0.60 -14.73
C SER A 234 -8.99 0.30 -14.32
N ASP A 235 -9.32 -0.98 -14.12
CA ASP A 235 -10.65 -1.42 -13.72
C ASP A 235 -10.92 -1.04 -12.25
N VAL A 236 -9.90 -1.12 -11.38
CA VAL A 236 -9.98 -0.59 -10.02
C VAL A 236 -10.32 0.90 -10.06
N HIS A 237 -9.61 1.70 -10.85
CA HIS A 237 -9.89 3.14 -10.97
C HIS A 237 -11.32 3.40 -11.50
N SER A 238 -11.78 2.62 -12.47
CA SER A 238 -13.15 2.70 -13.00
C SER A 238 -14.19 2.42 -11.93
N VAL A 239 -14.04 1.33 -11.16
CA VAL A 239 -14.95 0.99 -10.06
C VAL A 239 -14.98 2.11 -9.01
N PHE A 240 -13.84 2.68 -8.63
CA PHE A 240 -13.80 3.82 -7.69
C PHE A 240 -14.57 5.03 -8.20
N ARG A 241 -14.35 5.43 -9.45
CA ARG A 241 -15.01 6.60 -10.04
C ARG A 241 -16.52 6.43 -10.04
N ARG A 242 -16.99 5.22 -10.37
CA ARG A 242 -18.41 4.82 -10.44
C ARG A 242 -19.03 4.43 -9.09
N SER A 243 -18.28 4.54 -7.98
CA SER A 243 -18.77 4.26 -6.62
C SER A 243 -19.09 5.54 -5.85
N LEU A 244 -20.13 5.55 -5.01
CA LEU A 244 -20.34 6.64 -4.02
C LEU A 244 -19.41 6.49 -2.82
N GLY A 245 -19.31 5.28 -2.28
CA GLY A 245 -18.43 4.93 -1.19
C GLY A 245 -17.59 3.69 -1.44
N ILE A 246 -16.51 3.58 -0.69
CA ILE A 246 -15.58 2.44 -0.70
C ILE A 246 -15.60 1.78 0.67
N LEU A 247 -15.75 0.46 0.69
CA LEU A 247 -15.55 -0.37 1.86
C LEU A 247 -14.07 -0.78 1.93
N ASP A 248 -13.45 -0.54 3.08
CA ASP A 248 -12.10 -0.99 3.42
C ASP A 248 -12.13 -1.94 4.61
N ILE A 249 -11.38 -3.05 4.49
CA ILE A 249 -11.31 -4.10 5.52
C ILE A 249 -9.85 -4.48 5.72
N GLU A 250 -9.21 -3.89 6.72
CA GLU A 250 -7.84 -4.19 7.12
C GLU A 250 -7.71 -5.60 7.73
N HIS A 251 -6.49 -6.09 7.87
CA HIS A 251 -6.27 -7.31 8.67
C HIS A 251 -6.51 -6.99 10.16
N PRO A 252 -7.16 -7.86 10.96
CA PRO A 252 -7.46 -7.58 12.37
C PRO A 252 -6.25 -7.18 13.24
N SER A 253 -5.05 -7.64 12.90
CA SER A 253 -3.81 -7.28 13.60
C SER A 253 -3.10 -6.04 13.04
N GLN A 254 -3.57 -5.46 11.94
CA GLN A 254 -2.93 -4.32 11.30
C GLN A 254 -3.28 -3.02 12.05
N THR A 255 -2.29 -2.20 12.37
CA THR A 255 -2.52 -0.91 13.06
C THR A 255 -2.44 0.30 12.13
N GLY A 256 -1.64 0.24 11.06
CA GLY A 256 -1.62 1.24 9.98
C GLY A 256 -2.86 1.19 9.08
N LEU A 257 -3.16 2.30 8.40
CA LEU A 257 -4.22 2.34 7.38
C LEU A 257 -3.80 1.57 6.12
N THR A 258 -4.77 0.95 5.45
CA THR A 258 -4.52 0.28 4.17
C THR A 258 -4.31 1.31 3.07
N ILE A 259 -3.64 0.92 1.97
CA ILE A 259 -3.54 1.78 0.78
C ILE A 259 -4.93 2.17 0.24
N ARG A 260 -5.92 1.28 0.39
CA ARG A 260 -7.30 1.48 -0.04
C ARG A 260 -7.97 2.65 0.68
N THR A 261 -7.66 2.84 1.95
CA THR A 261 -8.11 4.03 2.69
C THR A 261 -7.56 5.32 2.06
N LEU A 262 -6.27 5.35 1.72
CA LEU A 262 -5.65 6.54 1.15
C LEU A 262 -6.14 6.79 -0.28
N GLU A 263 -6.26 5.75 -1.11
CA GLU A 263 -6.87 5.83 -2.46
C GLU A 263 -8.29 6.43 -2.40
N THR A 264 -9.07 6.07 -1.38
CA THR A 264 -10.43 6.60 -1.16
C THR A 264 -10.41 8.08 -0.79
N LEU A 265 -9.44 8.50 0.03
CA LEU A 265 -9.19 9.91 0.34
C LEU A 265 -8.84 10.70 -0.93
N GLY A 266 -7.92 10.18 -1.76
CA GLY A 266 -7.56 10.78 -3.05
C GLY A 266 -8.76 10.95 -3.97
N ALA A 267 -9.63 9.93 -4.03
CA ALA A 267 -10.83 9.95 -4.87
C ALA A 267 -11.96 10.82 -4.32
N GLN A 268 -11.81 11.37 -3.11
CA GLN A 268 -12.83 12.13 -2.39
C GLN A 268 -14.17 11.39 -2.34
N LYS A 269 -14.10 10.08 -2.03
CA LYS A 269 -15.27 9.20 -1.88
C LYS A 269 -15.56 8.96 -0.40
N LYS A 270 -16.79 8.55 -0.09
CA LYS A 270 -17.13 8.08 1.27
C LYS A 270 -16.32 6.83 1.59
N LEU A 271 -15.86 6.71 2.83
CA LEU A 271 -15.14 5.54 3.31
C LEU A 271 -15.95 4.84 4.38
N VAL A 272 -16.27 3.58 4.18
CA VAL A 272 -16.74 2.67 5.23
C VAL A 272 -15.56 1.79 5.59
N THR A 273 -15.13 1.76 6.85
CA THR A 273 -13.91 1.03 7.23
C THR A 273 -14.03 0.30 8.56
N THR A 274 -13.42 -0.88 8.67
CA THR A 274 -13.25 -1.56 9.96
C THR A 274 -12.10 -0.97 10.79
N ASN A 275 -11.23 -0.15 10.18
CA ASN A 275 -10.04 0.37 10.84
C ASN A 275 -10.37 1.56 11.75
N GLN A 276 -10.55 1.27 13.04
CA GLN A 276 -10.90 2.30 14.03
C GLN A 276 -9.79 3.36 14.24
N ARG A 277 -8.54 3.05 13.89
CA ARG A 277 -7.39 3.95 14.03
C ARG A 277 -7.44 5.15 13.10
N ILE A 278 -8.29 5.13 12.07
CA ILE A 278 -8.45 6.27 11.16
C ILE A 278 -8.83 7.57 11.89
N ARG A 279 -9.48 7.48 13.05
CA ARG A 279 -9.81 8.64 13.89
C ARG A 279 -8.59 9.40 14.41
N ASP A 280 -7.42 8.76 14.42
CA ASP A 280 -6.16 9.35 14.88
C ASP A 280 -5.41 10.13 13.77
N TYR A 281 -6.02 10.29 12.59
CA TYR A 281 -5.45 10.95 11.42
C TYR A 281 -6.10 12.31 11.20
N ASP A 282 -5.30 13.29 10.78
CA ASP A 282 -5.70 14.69 10.58
C ASP A 282 -6.72 14.90 9.44
N PHE A 283 -6.92 13.91 8.56
CA PHE A 283 -7.94 13.96 7.52
C PHE A 283 -9.29 13.35 7.94
N PHE A 284 -9.41 12.81 9.16
CA PHE A 284 -10.66 12.20 9.61
C PHE A 284 -11.79 13.24 9.69
N ASP A 285 -12.89 12.95 9.00
CA ASP A 285 -14.16 13.65 9.12
C ASP A 285 -15.28 12.60 9.17
N ALA A 286 -16.10 12.61 10.21
CA ALA A 286 -17.21 11.67 10.38
C ALA A 286 -18.27 11.79 9.27
N ALA A 287 -18.35 12.93 8.57
CA ALA A 287 -19.17 13.07 7.39
C ALA A 287 -18.63 12.23 6.22
N ASN A 288 -17.33 11.97 6.15
CA ASN A 288 -16.69 11.25 5.05
C ASN A 288 -16.32 9.81 5.40
N VAL A 289 -16.16 9.50 6.69
CA VAL A 289 -15.67 8.22 7.19
C VAL A 289 -16.67 7.62 8.18
N CYS A 290 -17.17 6.43 7.85
CA CYS A 290 -17.99 5.59 8.71
C CYS A 290 -17.15 4.41 9.21
N CYS A 291 -16.79 4.44 10.48
CA CYS A 291 -16.10 3.32 11.11
C CYS A 291 -17.12 2.28 11.58
N ILE A 292 -16.98 1.04 11.13
CA ILE A 292 -17.89 -0.07 11.42
C ILE A 292 -17.26 -1.14 12.30
N ASP A 293 -18.08 -1.81 13.11
CA ASP A 293 -17.67 -3.03 13.80
C ASP A 293 -17.67 -4.23 12.83
N ARG A 294 -16.70 -5.13 12.98
CA ARG A 294 -16.53 -6.30 12.09
C ARG A 294 -17.64 -7.33 12.22
N HIS A 295 -18.25 -7.43 13.40
CA HIS A 295 -19.27 -8.42 13.74
C HIS A 295 -20.68 -7.84 13.65
N ARG A 296 -20.82 -6.53 13.85
CA ARG A 296 -22.08 -5.80 13.79
C ARG A 296 -21.89 -4.46 13.07
N PRO A 297 -21.71 -4.46 11.74
CA PRO A 297 -21.53 -3.22 11.00
C PRO A 297 -22.83 -2.41 11.01
N GLU A 298 -22.71 -1.11 11.30
CA GLU A 298 -23.83 -0.17 11.29
C GLU A 298 -23.42 1.03 10.41
N ILE A 299 -24.20 1.30 9.36
CA ILE A 299 -23.96 2.39 8.41
C ILE A 299 -25.23 3.25 8.38
N PRO A 300 -25.15 4.56 8.68
CA PRO A 300 -26.30 5.45 8.58
C PRO A 300 -26.89 5.44 7.16
N GLU A 301 -28.22 5.44 7.04
CA GLU A 301 -28.92 5.32 5.74
C GLU A 301 -28.51 6.44 4.75
N ASP A 302 -28.25 7.63 5.26
CA ASP A 302 -27.88 8.83 4.51
C ASP A 302 -26.37 9.03 4.34
N PHE A 303 -25.52 8.18 4.93
CA PHE A 303 -24.07 8.37 4.93
C PHE A 303 -23.48 8.42 3.51
N LEU A 304 -23.93 7.49 2.64
CA LEU A 304 -23.44 7.38 1.26
C LEU A 304 -23.96 8.51 0.36
N THR A 305 -25.10 9.12 0.70
CA THR A 305 -25.76 10.15 -0.11
C THR A 305 -25.48 11.57 0.36
N THR A 306 -25.05 11.74 1.61
CA THR A 306 -24.59 13.03 2.12
C THR A 306 -23.37 13.51 1.33
N PRO A 307 -23.27 14.80 0.93
CA PRO A 307 -22.12 15.30 0.19
C PRO A 307 -20.78 15.03 0.89
N TYR A 308 -19.73 14.76 0.11
CA TYR A 308 -18.36 14.66 0.61
C TYR A 308 -17.88 16.06 1.07
N ARG A 309 -17.16 16.12 2.19
CA ARG A 309 -16.55 17.35 2.71
C ARG A 309 -15.05 17.39 2.39
N PRO A 310 -14.59 18.19 1.43
CA PRO A 310 -13.18 18.23 1.08
C PRO A 310 -12.29 18.58 2.29
N ASN A 311 -11.22 17.83 2.49
CA ASN A 311 -10.18 18.21 3.45
C ASN A 311 -9.44 19.47 2.96
N PRO A 312 -8.83 20.25 3.87
CA PRO A 312 -7.95 21.35 3.51
C PRO A 312 -6.86 20.92 2.49
N PRO A 313 -6.52 21.76 1.50
CA PRO A 313 -5.59 21.39 0.42
C PRO A 313 -4.23 20.86 0.91
N GLU A 314 -3.73 21.39 2.02
CA GLU A 314 -2.49 20.97 2.66
C GLU A 314 -2.58 19.56 3.25
N ILE A 315 -3.70 19.22 3.90
CA ILE A 315 -3.96 17.86 4.41
C ILE A 315 -4.15 16.90 3.24
N TYR A 316 -4.90 17.29 2.22
CA TYR A 316 -5.07 16.44 1.03
C TYR A 316 -3.73 16.18 0.31
N ARG A 317 -2.93 17.24 0.08
CA ARG A 317 -1.59 17.11 -0.51
C ARG A 317 -0.69 16.22 0.35
N LYS A 318 -0.75 16.35 1.68
CA LYS A 318 0.05 15.53 2.61
C LYS A 318 -0.07 14.04 2.29
N TYR A 319 -1.24 13.53 1.91
CA TYR A 319 -1.44 12.11 1.59
C TYR A 319 -1.30 11.74 0.11
N SER A 320 -1.05 12.71 -0.77
CA SER A 320 -0.65 12.41 -2.15
C SER A 320 0.75 11.80 -2.19
N ILE A 321 1.08 11.06 -3.26
CA ILE A 321 2.45 10.57 -3.49
C ILE A 321 3.49 11.69 -3.44
N ALA A 322 3.11 12.90 -3.86
CA ALA A 322 3.98 14.07 -3.78
C ALA A 322 4.21 14.52 -2.33
N GLY A 323 3.16 14.72 -1.53
CA GLY A 323 3.33 15.09 -0.11
C GLY A 323 4.01 14.00 0.70
N TRP A 324 3.77 12.74 0.35
CA TRP A 324 4.47 11.60 0.92
C TRP A 324 5.96 11.62 0.66
N LEU A 325 6.35 11.93 -0.58
CA LEU A 325 7.76 12.03 -0.91
C LEU A 325 8.42 13.29 -0.33
N ASP A 326 7.68 14.38 -0.14
CA ASP A 326 8.17 15.58 0.57
C ASP A 326 8.65 15.20 1.98
N GLU A 327 7.80 14.52 2.76
CA GLU A 327 8.14 14.08 4.12
C GLU A 327 9.21 12.99 4.15
N ILE A 328 9.36 12.15 3.13
CA ILE A 328 10.45 11.16 3.06
C ILE A 328 11.81 11.83 2.82
N LEU A 329 11.82 12.85 1.98
CA LEU A 329 13.03 13.55 1.55
C LEU A 329 13.46 14.65 2.51
N GLU A 330 12.59 15.11 3.42
CA GLU A 330 12.95 16.04 4.50
C GLU A 330 14.24 15.61 5.23
N GLY A 331 15.17 16.52 5.44
CA GLY A 331 16.46 16.25 6.08
C GLY A 331 17.56 17.07 5.45
#